data_AF-A0A3E2UDN3-F1
#
_entry.id   AF-A0A3E2UDN3-F1
#
_cell.length_a   1.000
_cell.length_b   1.000
_cell.length_c   1.000
_cell.angle_alpha   90.00
_cell.angle_beta   90.00
_cell.angle_gamma   90.00
#
_symmetry.space_group_name_H-M   'P 1'
#
loop_
_entity.id
_entity.type
_entity.pdbx_description
1 polymer ?
#
loop_
_entity_poly.entity_id
_entity_poly.type
_entity_poly.pdbx_seq_one_letter_code
_entity_poly.pdbx_strand_id
1 'polypeptide(L)'
;MDMDSSPGTNRLGQTIAKRIGKQMEGESSLVLDFGEIKDDESLLTNTFPIPIPKGEYHVLRSLTYGKVGDILAKTQNIGSPGSGEHDHKTFVLNSVHGPVKGTIGTPASGQPDPPDPPQSSAGGGGSEGAHQHHVLVPEKMRSLKPGDRVLVAWVQNEAVVIDIVVSS
;
A
#
# COMPACT_ATOMS: atom_id res chain seq x y z
N MET A 1 -40.61 -15.89 50.92
CA MET A 1 -40.31 -14.57 50.33
C MET A 1 -40.14 -14.82 48.85
N ASP A 2 -41.26 -14.81 48.13
CA ASP A 2 -41.33 -15.16 46.73
C ASP A 2 -40.97 -13.92 45.90
N MET A 3 -39.81 -13.99 45.25
CA MET A 3 -39.41 -12.98 44.27
C MET A 3 -40.20 -13.26 42.99
N ASP A 4 -41.30 -12.55 42.82
CA ASP A 4 -42.10 -12.55 41.60
C ASP A 4 -41.20 -12.25 40.38
N SER A 5 -40.87 -13.30 39.64
CA SER A 5 -40.36 -13.21 38.28
C SER A 5 -41.47 -12.65 37.41
N SER A 6 -41.58 -11.31 37.35
CA SER A 6 -42.67 -10.66 36.63
C SER A 6 -42.58 -10.97 35.13
N PRO A 7 -43.62 -11.54 34.50
CA PRO A 7 -43.62 -11.82 33.07
C PRO A 7 -43.34 -10.59 32.20
N GLY A 8 -43.69 -9.40 32.71
CA GLY A 8 -43.42 -8.12 32.07
C GLY A 8 -41.94 -7.78 31.95
N THR A 9 -41.14 -7.99 33.00
CA THR A 9 -39.68 -7.71 32.96
C THR A 9 -38.95 -8.68 32.04
N ASN A 10 -39.34 -9.96 32.01
CA ASN A 10 -38.78 -10.93 31.06
C ASN A 10 -39.11 -10.58 29.61
N ARG A 11 -40.35 -10.16 29.35
CA ARG A 11 -40.78 -9.77 28.00
C ARG A 11 -40.10 -8.48 27.54
N LEU A 12 -39.89 -7.52 28.45
CA LEU A 12 -39.12 -6.31 28.18
C LEU A 12 -37.65 -6.64 27.90
N GLY A 13 -37.01 -7.45 28.74
CA GLY A 13 -35.62 -7.89 28.55
C GLY A 13 -35.42 -8.61 27.20
N GLN A 14 -36.34 -9.51 26.83
CA GLN A 14 -36.33 -10.14 25.52
C GLN A 14 -36.55 -9.17 24.36
N THR A 15 -37.39 -8.15 24.54
CA THR A 15 -37.64 -7.14 23.49
C THR A 15 -36.42 -6.24 23.30
N ILE A 16 -35.75 -5.86 24.40
CA ILE A 16 -34.50 -5.11 24.37
C ILE A 16 -33.41 -5.95 23.70
N ALA A 17 -33.22 -7.21 24.11
CA ALA A 17 -32.24 -8.11 23.49
C ALA A 17 -32.51 -8.32 21.98
N LYS A 18 -33.79 -8.52 21.59
CA LYS A 18 -34.18 -8.62 20.17
C LYS A 18 -33.93 -7.34 19.39
N ARG A 19 -34.15 -6.17 19.99
CA ARG A 19 -33.93 -4.87 19.33
C ARG A 19 -32.45 -4.55 19.19
N ILE A 20 -31.64 -4.86 20.21
CA ILE A 20 -30.18 -4.76 20.17
C ILE A 20 -29.63 -5.70 19.10
N GLY A 21 -30.01 -6.98 19.13
CA GLY A 21 -29.61 -7.95 18.11
C GLY A 21 -29.99 -7.50 16.71
N LYS A 22 -31.22 -7.02 16.50
CA LYS A 22 -31.66 -6.52 15.19
C LYS A 22 -30.94 -5.25 14.72
N GLN A 23 -30.59 -4.34 15.63
CA GLN A 23 -29.75 -3.17 15.31
C GLN A 23 -28.31 -3.57 14.98
N MET A 24 -27.78 -4.62 15.61
CA MET A 24 -26.43 -5.12 15.37
C MET A 24 -26.34 -6.01 14.12
N GLU A 25 -27.41 -6.73 13.76
CA GLU A 25 -27.39 -7.77 12.71
C GLU A 25 -27.95 -7.33 11.35
N GLY A 26 -28.71 -6.23 11.23
CA GLY A 26 -29.70 -6.13 10.14
C GLY A 26 -29.78 -4.88 9.26
N GLU A 27 -29.12 -3.77 9.58
CA GLU A 27 -29.25 -2.52 8.79
C GLU A 27 -27.91 -1.83 8.58
N SER A 28 -26.83 -2.57 8.28
CA SER A 28 -25.54 -1.95 8.02
C SER A 28 -25.55 -1.29 6.64
N SER A 29 -26.15 -0.09 6.55
CA SER A 29 -25.70 0.91 5.61
C SER A 29 -24.16 0.95 5.70
N LEU A 30 -23.46 0.99 4.57
CA LEU A 30 -22.04 1.32 4.58
C LEU A 30 -21.89 2.70 5.23
N VAL A 31 -21.54 2.73 6.51
CA VAL A 31 -21.34 3.97 7.23
C VAL A 31 -19.93 4.42 6.95
N LEU A 32 -19.82 5.56 6.27
CA LEU A 32 -18.57 6.29 6.20
C LEU A 32 -18.37 7.05 7.51
N ASP A 33 -17.21 6.89 8.10
CA ASP A 33 -16.77 7.57 9.31
C ASP A 33 -15.40 8.23 9.07
N PHE A 34 -15.04 9.15 9.93
CA PHE A 34 -13.67 9.67 9.99
C PHE A 34 -12.96 9.09 11.20
N GLY A 35 -11.63 9.03 11.11
CA GLY A 35 -10.80 8.61 12.23
C GLY A 35 -9.40 9.21 12.17
N GLU A 36 -8.60 8.81 13.15
CA GLU A 36 -7.19 9.15 13.27
C GLU A 36 -6.38 7.90 13.61
N ILE A 37 -5.24 7.73 12.94
CA ILE A 37 -4.24 6.73 13.32
C ILE A 37 -3.44 7.27 14.51
N LYS A 38 -3.45 6.58 15.64
CA LYS A 38 -2.74 6.98 16.87
C LYS A 38 -1.26 6.59 16.81
N ASP A 39 -0.50 7.00 17.81
CA ASP A 39 0.96 6.75 17.91
C ASP A 39 1.33 5.26 17.98
N ASP A 40 0.46 4.45 18.59
CA ASP A 40 0.58 2.98 18.63
C ASP A 40 0.01 2.29 17.38
N GLU A 41 -0.29 3.08 16.35
CA GLU A 41 -0.92 2.67 15.10
C GLU A 41 -2.34 2.08 15.26
N SER A 42 -2.98 2.29 16.41
CA SER A 42 -4.41 1.99 16.56
C SER A 42 -5.27 2.98 15.76
N LEU A 43 -6.41 2.52 15.27
CA LEU A 43 -7.41 3.35 14.60
C LEU A 43 -8.46 3.79 15.61
N LEU A 44 -8.54 5.10 15.86
CA LEU A 44 -9.65 5.69 16.62
C LEU A 44 -10.61 6.36 15.64
N THR A 45 -11.85 5.88 15.57
CA THR A 45 -12.89 6.52 14.74
C THR A 45 -13.71 7.52 15.57
N ASN A 46 -14.43 8.42 14.90
CA ASN A 46 -15.26 9.40 15.61
C ASN A 46 -16.49 8.75 16.26
N THR A 47 -17.02 7.68 15.65
CA THR A 47 -18.24 7.02 16.11
C THR A 47 -17.96 5.90 17.13
N PHE A 48 -16.76 5.30 17.08
CA PHE A 48 -16.37 4.20 17.97
C PHE A 48 -15.28 4.66 18.95
N PRO A 49 -15.61 4.86 20.25
CA PRO A 49 -14.71 5.53 21.20
C PRO A 49 -13.55 4.65 21.72
N ILE A 50 -13.46 3.39 21.25
CA ILE A 50 -12.42 2.44 21.66
C ILE A 50 -11.43 2.32 20.49
N PRO A 51 -10.14 2.61 20.69
CA PRO A 51 -9.14 2.42 19.63
C PRO A 51 -9.08 0.96 19.17
N ILE A 52 -9.09 0.75 17.85
CA ILE A 52 -8.98 -0.54 17.20
C ILE A 52 -7.49 -0.84 16.97
N PRO A 53 -6.91 -1.90 17.56
CA PRO A 53 -5.48 -2.21 17.43
C PRO A 53 -5.01 -2.39 15.98
N LYS A 54 -3.73 -2.10 15.73
CA LYS A 54 -3.10 -2.43 14.44
C LYS A 54 -3.22 -3.92 14.14
N GLY A 55 -3.72 -4.23 12.95
CA GLY A 55 -3.99 -5.60 12.51
C GLY A 55 -5.44 -6.06 12.71
N GLU A 56 -6.24 -5.32 13.49
CA GLU A 56 -7.68 -5.56 13.66
C GLU A 56 -8.56 -4.66 12.77
N TYR A 57 -7.94 -3.81 11.95
CA TYR A 57 -8.59 -3.06 10.88
C TYR A 57 -7.90 -3.33 9.54
N HIS A 58 -8.62 -3.10 8.45
CA HIS A 58 -8.11 -3.28 7.10
C HIS A 58 -7.74 -1.94 6.46
N VAL A 59 -6.80 -1.97 5.53
CA VAL A 59 -6.33 -0.79 4.79
C VAL A 59 -6.33 -1.11 3.30
N LEU A 60 -6.67 -0.14 2.45
CA LEU A 60 -6.50 -0.31 1.02
C LEU A 60 -5.01 -0.36 0.66
N ARG A 61 -4.66 -1.17 -0.35
CA ARG A 61 -3.27 -1.42 -0.78
C ARG A 61 -2.49 -0.15 -1.11
N SER A 62 -3.16 0.91 -1.56
CA SER A 62 -2.53 2.20 -1.85
C SER A 62 -1.85 2.81 -0.62
N LEU A 63 -2.33 2.47 0.57
CA LEU A 63 -1.83 2.96 1.85
C LEU A 63 -0.72 2.07 2.44
N THR A 64 -0.14 1.16 1.64
CA THR A 64 0.88 0.21 2.08
C THR A 64 2.16 0.23 1.24
N TYR A 65 2.40 1.28 0.42
CA TYR A 65 3.55 1.33 -0.50
C TYR A 65 4.87 1.77 0.15
N GLY A 66 4.89 2.14 1.44
CA GLY A 66 6.10 2.56 2.15
C GLY A 66 6.19 4.07 2.34
N LYS A 67 7.38 4.56 2.68
CA LYS A 67 7.63 5.97 2.97
C LYS A 67 7.83 6.76 1.67
N VAL A 68 7.53 8.05 1.73
CA VAL A 68 7.86 8.96 0.62
C VAL A 68 9.36 8.94 0.35
N GLY A 69 9.71 8.77 -0.92
CA GLY A 69 11.11 8.65 -1.33
C GLY A 69 11.63 7.21 -1.35
N ASP A 70 10.88 6.23 -0.84
CA ASP A 70 11.23 4.81 -1.04
C ASP A 70 11.12 4.45 -2.53
N ILE A 71 11.87 3.43 -2.96
CA ILE A 71 11.84 2.98 -4.35
C ILE A 71 10.54 2.22 -4.60
N LEU A 72 9.64 2.82 -5.38
CA LEU A 72 8.40 2.20 -5.83
C LEU A 72 8.64 1.23 -7.00
N ALA A 73 9.46 1.64 -7.97
CA ALA A 73 9.82 0.83 -9.12
C ALA A 73 11.20 1.23 -9.67
N LYS A 74 11.90 0.27 -10.30
CA LYS A 74 13.13 0.52 -11.06
C LYS A 74 12.93 0.13 -12.53
N THR A 75 13.50 0.89 -13.44
CA THR A 75 13.77 0.39 -14.79
C THR A 75 14.92 -0.61 -14.75
N GLN A 76 15.01 -1.53 -15.72
CA GLN A 76 16.07 -2.57 -15.75
C GLN A 76 17.49 -1.96 -15.80
N ASN A 77 18.49 -2.85 -15.65
CA ASN A 77 19.93 -2.59 -15.42
C ASN A 77 20.55 -1.37 -16.13
N ILE A 78 21.65 -0.88 -15.55
CA ILE A 78 22.46 0.22 -16.09
C ILE A 78 22.77 -0.04 -17.55
N GLY A 79 22.17 0.79 -18.40
CA GLY A 79 22.37 0.68 -19.82
C GLY A 79 23.62 1.37 -20.30
N SER A 80 24.30 0.76 -21.28
CA SER A 80 25.33 1.41 -22.07
C SER A 80 24.70 2.43 -23.03
N PRO A 81 25.48 3.35 -23.61
CA PRO A 81 24.93 4.34 -24.54
C PRO A 81 24.37 3.65 -25.79
N GLY A 82 23.03 3.68 -25.95
CA GLY A 82 22.30 3.24 -27.15
C GLY A 82 21.45 1.96 -27.10
N SER A 83 21.14 1.33 -25.95
CA SER A 83 20.85 -0.12 -25.95
C SER A 83 19.44 -0.68 -25.65
N GLY A 84 18.50 -0.04 -24.96
CA GLY A 84 17.22 -0.74 -24.67
C GLY A 84 17.42 -2.15 -24.04
N GLU A 85 18.16 -2.17 -22.92
CA GLU A 85 19.05 -3.25 -22.49
C GLU A 85 18.56 -4.70 -22.42
N HIS A 86 19.39 -5.58 -22.98
CA HIS A 86 19.71 -6.94 -22.58
C HIS A 86 21.21 -7.17 -22.87
N ASP A 87 21.85 -8.18 -22.26
CA ASP A 87 23.28 -8.45 -22.50
C ASP A 87 23.54 -8.74 -23.98
N HIS A 88 24.69 -8.34 -24.53
CA HIS A 88 25.07 -8.66 -25.91
C HIS A 88 26.43 -9.36 -25.98
N LYS A 89 26.48 -10.55 -26.58
CA LYS A 89 27.75 -11.24 -26.86
C LYS A 89 28.32 -10.73 -28.18
N THR A 90 29.56 -10.27 -28.11
CA THR A 90 30.35 -9.86 -29.28
C THR A 90 30.86 -11.10 -30.04
N PHE A 91 30.67 -11.10 -31.35
CA PHE A 91 31.25 -12.08 -32.27
C PHE A 91 32.12 -11.38 -33.32
N VAL A 92 33.25 -11.99 -33.64
CA VAL A 92 34.11 -11.58 -34.74
C VAL A 92 33.96 -12.60 -35.86
N LEU A 93 33.54 -12.13 -37.03
CA LEU A 93 33.40 -12.93 -38.25
C LEU A 93 34.49 -12.50 -39.22
N ASN A 94 35.24 -13.47 -39.74
CA ASN A 94 36.25 -13.19 -40.76
C ASN A 94 35.56 -13.05 -42.12
N SER A 95 35.62 -11.86 -42.71
CA SER A 95 35.13 -11.59 -44.06
C SER A 95 36.30 -11.50 -45.04
N VAL A 96 36.00 -11.59 -46.34
CA VAL A 96 36.96 -11.38 -47.44
C VAL A 96 37.57 -9.98 -47.45
N HIS A 97 36.97 -9.03 -46.74
CA HIS A 97 37.47 -7.66 -46.53
C HIS A 97 38.14 -7.45 -45.15
N GLY A 98 38.43 -8.53 -44.43
CA GLY A 98 38.98 -8.48 -43.08
C GLY A 98 37.95 -8.81 -41.98
N PRO A 99 38.38 -8.85 -40.70
CA PRO A 99 37.50 -9.19 -39.59
C PRO A 99 36.43 -8.12 -39.36
N VAL A 100 35.17 -8.54 -39.24
CA VAL A 100 34.01 -7.70 -38.93
C VAL A 100 33.44 -8.11 -37.57
N LYS A 101 33.09 -7.11 -36.75
CA LYS A 101 32.56 -7.31 -35.40
C LYS A 101 31.04 -7.08 -35.39
N GLY A 102 30.29 -8.00 -34.82
CA GLY A 102 28.84 -7.88 -34.58
C GLY A 102 28.45 -8.30 -33.16
N THR A 103 27.22 -8.00 -32.74
CA THR A 103 26.68 -8.34 -31.41
C THR A 103 25.36 -9.10 -31.54
N ILE A 104 25.15 -10.09 -30.67
CA ILE A 104 23.87 -10.83 -30.54
C ILE A 104 23.42 -10.74 -29.08
N GLY A 105 22.13 -10.48 -28.86
CA GLY A 105 21.54 -10.46 -27.52
C GLY A 105 21.59 -11.79 -26.79
N THR A 106 21.84 -11.78 -25.48
CA THR A 106 21.75 -12.91 -24.56
C THR A 106 20.52 -12.75 -23.65
N PRO A 107 19.82 -13.85 -23.31
CA PRO A 107 18.70 -13.80 -22.38
C PRO A 107 19.14 -13.27 -21.01
N ALA A 108 18.40 -12.32 -20.43
CA ALA A 108 18.67 -11.81 -19.09
C ALA A 108 18.49 -12.91 -18.03
N SER A 109 19.41 -13.00 -17.07
CA SER A 109 19.22 -13.83 -15.87
C SER A 109 18.13 -13.24 -14.96
N GLY A 110 17.54 -14.07 -14.10
CA GLY A 110 16.58 -13.62 -13.08
C GLY A 110 17.15 -12.50 -12.20
N GLN A 111 16.32 -11.52 -11.86
CA GLN A 111 16.71 -10.30 -11.13
C GLN A 111 17.07 -10.64 -9.67
N PRO A 112 18.27 -10.30 -9.18
CA PRO A 112 18.60 -10.39 -7.75
C PRO A 112 17.83 -9.36 -6.92
N ASP A 113 17.60 -9.65 -5.63
CA ASP A 113 17.00 -8.69 -4.69
C ASP A 113 17.86 -7.41 -4.57
N PRO A 114 17.24 -6.21 -4.44
CA PRO A 114 17.99 -4.96 -4.57
C PRO A 114 18.74 -4.58 -3.29
N PRO A 115 19.98 -4.07 -3.39
CA PRO A 115 20.65 -3.34 -2.30
C PRO A 115 20.08 -1.92 -2.14
N ASP A 116 20.43 -1.29 -1.00
CA ASP A 116 19.94 0.04 -0.54
C ASP A 116 19.93 1.14 -1.62
N PRO A 117 19.05 2.15 -1.51
CA PRO A 117 18.90 3.20 -2.52
C PRO A 117 20.21 4.01 -2.70
N PRO A 118 20.63 4.31 -3.94
CA PRO A 118 21.65 5.34 -4.17
C PRO A 118 21.08 6.72 -3.81
N GLN A 119 21.87 7.57 -3.16
CA GLN A 119 21.46 8.89 -2.66
C GLN A 119 21.21 9.96 -3.75
N SER A 120 21.23 9.63 -5.04
CA SER A 120 21.11 10.61 -6.12
C SER A 120 19.84 10.43 -6.94
N SER A 121 18.93 11.37 -6.78
CA SER A 121 17.77 11.57 -7.66
C SER A 121 18.23 12.21 -8.98
N ALA A 122 17.96 11.53 -10.09
CA ALA A 122 18.07 12.03 -11.48
C ALA A 122 19.47 12.49 -11.94
N GLY A 123 20.02 11.78 -12.93
CA GLY A 123 21.25 12.14 -13.62
C GLY A 123 21.17 13.51 -14.29
N GLY A 124 22.16 14.37 -14.02
CA GLY A 124 22.38 15.62 -14.75
C GLY A 124 22.78 15.36 -16.20
N GLY A 125 22.26 16.17 -17.12
CA GLY A 125 22.49 16.06 -18.56
C GLY A 125 23.96 16.17 -18.95
N GLY A 126 24.60 15.01 -19.11
CA GLY A 126 25.85 14.82 -19.84
C GLY A 126 25.64 13.81 -20.98
N SER A 127 26.62 13.67 -21.88
CA SER A 127 26.57 12.69 -22.98
C SER A 127 26.31 11.30 -22.40
N GLU A 128 25.14 10.76 -22.74
CA GLU A 128 24.46 9.59 -22.17
C GLU A 128 25.39 8.58 -21.49
N GLY A 129 25.42 8.62 -20.16
CA GLY A 129 26.15 7.69 -19.30
C GLY A 129 25.18 6.89 -18.44
N ALA A 130 25.53 5.63 -18.19
CA ALA A 130 25.00 4.73 -17.18
C ALA A 130 24.11 5.38 -16.10
N HIS A 131 22.78 5.34 -16.25
CA HIS A 131 21.85 5.76 -15.21
C HIS A 131 20.63 4.84 -15.13
N GLN A 132 20.21 4.51 -13.91
CA GLN A 132 18.92 3.86 -13.67
C GLN A 132 17.89 4.94 -13.39
N HIS A 133 16.68 4.76 -13.92
CA HIS A 133 15.52 5.54 -13.48
C HIS A 133 14.83 4.80 -12.35
N HIS A 134 14.75 5.46 -11.19
CA HIS A 134 13.92 5.01 -10.08
C HIS A 134 12.65 5.86 -10.04
N VAL A 135 11.52 5.19 -9.89
CA VAL A 135 10.27 5.84 -9.50
C VAL A 135 10.20 5.78 -7.99
N LEU A 136 10.14 6.94 -7.35
CA LEU A 136 10.01 7.05 -5.89
C LEU A 136 8.54 7.04 -5.50
N VAL A 137 8.22 6.57 -4.29
CA VAL A 137 6.87 6.69 -3.71
C VAL A 137 6.55 8.18 -3.52
N PRO A 138 5.54 8.74 -4.22
CA PRO A 138 5.12 10.12 -4.00
C PRO A 138 4.30 10.25 -2.71
N GLU A 139 4.17 11.48 -2.18
CA GLU A 139 3.33 11.78 -1.00
C GLU A 139 1.91 11.23 -1.14
N LYS A 140 1.32 11.27 -2.34
CA LYS A 140 -0.04 10.76 -2.62
C LYS A 140 -0.17 9.23 -2.57
N MET A 141 0.93 8.49 -2.44
CA MET A 141 0.97 7.03 -2.40
C MET A 141 1.65 6.49 -1.14
N ARG A 142 2.01 7.36 -0.19
CA ARG A 142 2.71 6.90 1.01
C ARG A 142 1.82 6.02 1.88
N SER A 143 2.47 5.22 2.71
CA SER A 143 1.80 4.47 3.75
C SER A 143 1.18 5.36 4.84
N LEU A 144 0.17 4.79 5.51
CA LEU A 144 -0.37 5.35 6.75
C LEU A 144 0.74 5.55 7.79
N LYS A 145 0.64 6.62 8.55
CA LYS A 145 1.49 6.91 9.70
C LYS A 145 0.64 7.49 10.84
N PRO A 146 1.15 7.45 12.08
CA PRO A 146 0.53 8.17 13.19
C PRO A 146 0.21 9.64 12.88
N GLY A 147 -0.95 10.09 13.35
CA GLY A 147 -1.49 11.43 13.11
C GLY A 147 -2.24 11.59 11.78
N ASP A 148 -2.27 10.58 10.91
CA ASP A 148 -3.07 10.64 9.69
C ASP A 148 -4.56 10.67 10.02
N ARG A 149 -5.25 11.67 9.47
CA ARG A 149 -6.70 11.73 9.46
C ARG A 149 -7.21 10.89 8.30
N VAL A 150 -8.16 9.99 8.54
CA VAL A 150 -8.54 8.97 7.57
C VAL A 150 -10.05 8.88 7.35
N LEU A 151 -10.43 8.45 6.15
CA LEU A 151 -11.79 8.02 5.82
C LEU A 151 -11.89 6.52 6.06
N VAL A 152 -12.89 6.11 6.84
CA VAL A 152 -13.14 4.72 7.23
C VAL A 152 -14.52 4.30 6.71
N ALA A 153 -14.63 3.11 6.15
CA ALA A 153 -15.91 2.45 5.91
C ALA A 153 -16.10 1.32 6.91
N TRP A 154 -17.27 1.30 7.53
CA TRP A 154 -17.75 0.17 8.31
C TRP A 154 -18.46 -0.83 7.40
N VAL A 155 -17.86 -2.00 7.24
CA VAL A 155 -18.43 -3.13 6.51
C VAL A 155 -18.83 -4.18 7.54
N GLN A 156 -20.11 -4.19 7.91
CA GLN A 156 -20.59 -4.98 9.05
C GLN A 156 -19.81 -4.61 10.33
N ASN A 157 -18.96 -5.51 10.81
CA ASN A 157 -18.13 -5.33 12.01
C ASN A 157 -16.66 -4.97 11.70
N GLU A 158 -16.30 -4.84 10.42
CA GLU A 158 -14.94 -4.55 9.99
C GLU A 158 -14.75 -3.06 9.68
N ALA A 159 -13.71 -2.46 10.26
CA ALA A 159 -13.27 -1.12 9.91
C ALA A 159 -12.26 -1.20 8.77
N VAL A 160 -12.57 -0.53 7.65
CA VAL A 160 -11.69 -0.47 6.47
C VAL A 160 -11.27 0.98 6.22
N VAL A 161 -9.98 1.27 6.37
CA VAL A 161 -9.40 2.57 6.03
C VAL A 161 -9.27 2.67 4.51
N ILE A 162 -10.01 3.62 3.93
CA ILE A 162 -10.07 3.85 2.48
C ILE A 162 -8.91 4.74 2.03
N ASP A 163 -8.80 5.93 2.62
CA ASP A 163 -7.81 6.93 2.20
C ASP A 163 -7.48 7.93 3.32
N ILE A 164 -6.42 8.70 3.13
CA ILE A 164 -6.00 9.81 3.97
C ILE A 164 -6.76 11.08 3.58
N VAL A 165 -7.33 11.76 4.57
CA VAL A 165 -8.05 13.02 4.40
C VAL A 165 -7.07 14.17 4.51
N VAL A 166 -6.99 14.98 3.46
CA VAL A 166 -6.15 16.18 3.39
C VAL A 166 -7.00 17.44 3.27
N SER A 167 -6.51 18.55 3.83
CA SER A 167 -7.12 19.87 3.63
C SER A 167 -6.74 20.45 2.26
N SER A 168 -7.66 21.15 1.61
CA SER A 168 -7.46 21.84 0.32
C SER A 168 -6.78 23.19 0.45
#